data_AF-A0A957CI44-F1
#
_entry.id   AF-A0A957CI44-F1
#
_cell.length_a   1.000
_cell.length_b   1.000
_cell.length_c   1.000
_cell.angle_alpha   90.00
_cell.angle_beta   90.00
_cell.angle_gamma   90.00
#
_symmetry.space_group_name_H-M   'P 1'
#
loop_
_entity.id
_entity.type
_entity.pdbx_description
1 polymer ?
#
loop_
_entity_poly.entity_id
_entity_poly.type
_entity_poly.pdbx_seq_one_letter_code
_entity_poly.pdbx_strand_id
1 'polypeptide(L)'
;MTLYDWTMMDDLTTALKEKAKALGFNMVGIVPAVPGKRLDAYLRWIDHEYHGLMGYMARPDRIERRQHLPAILPGVQSLVCVGLDYHTA
;
A
#
# COMPACT_ATOMS: atom_id res chain seq x y z
N MET A 1 -23.20 -18.02 8.53
CA MET A 1 -22.03 -17.22 8.14
C MET A 1 -21.83 -17.44 6.65
N THR A 2 -22.22 -16.45 5.85
CA THR A 2 -22.82 -16.60 4.52
C THR A 2 -21.77 -16.73 3.41
N LEU A 3 -21.80 -17.85 2.69
CA LEU A 3 -21.02 -18.12 1.47
C LEU A 3 -21.13 -17.01 0.41
N TYR A 4 -22.22 -16.23 0.43
CA TYR A 4 -22.50 -15.12 -0.47
C TYR A 4 -21.48 -13.96 -0.37
N ASP A 5 -20.97 -13.68 0.84
CA ASP A 5 -20.09 -12.51 1.07
C ASP A 5 -18.70 -12.71 0.44
N TRP A 6 -18.20 -13.95 0.46
CA TRP A 6 -16.92 -14.33 -0.11
C TRP A 6 -16.93 -14.31 -1.64
N THR A 7 -18.01 -14.80 -2.27
CA THR A 7 -18.16 -14.79 -3.73
C THR A 7 -18.20 -13.36 -4.28
N MET A 8 -18.87 -12.43 -3.59
CA MET A 8 -18.91 -11.02 -3.96
C MET A 8 -17.54 -10.32 -3.80
N MET A 9 -16.76 -10.72 -2.79
CA MET A 9 -15.44 -10.14 -2.53
C MET A 9 -14.39 -10.62 -3.54
N ASP A 10 -14.49 -11.88 -3.97
CA ASP A 10 -13.71 -12.43 -5.09
C ASP A 10 -14.06 -11.73 -6.42
N ASP A 11 -15.34 -11.43 -6.64
CA ASP A 11 -15.80 -10.67 -7.81
C ASP A 11 -15.26 -9.23 -7.80
N LEU A 12 -15.34 -8.52 -6.68
CA LEU A 12 -14.79 -7.17 -6.54
C LEU A 12 -13.26 -7.15 -6.74
N THR A 13 -12.56 -8.11 -6.14
CA THR A 13 -11.10 -8.24 -6.30
C THR A 13 -10.73 -8.46 -7.76
N THR A 14 -11.50 -9.27 -8.48
CA THR A 14 -11.29 -9.55 -9.89
C THR A 14 -11.54 -8.29 -10.73
N ALA A 15 -12.68 -7.62 -10.53
CA ALA A 15 -13.03 -6.38 -11.23
C ALA A 15 -11.99 -5.27 -11.03
N LEU A 16 -11.45 -5.11 -9.81
CA LEU A 16 -10.39 -4.14 -9.51
C LEU A 16 -9.10 -4.47 -10.27
N LYS A 17 -8.71 -5.76 -10.32
CA LYS A 17 -7.51 -6.20 -11.05
C LYS A 17 -7.67 -6.00 -12.56
N GLU A 18 -8.84 -6.31 -13.11
CA GLU A 18 -9.15 -6.07 -14.53
C GLU A 18 -9.12 -4.58 -14.86
N LYS A 19 -9.73 -3.74 -14.00
CA LYS A 19 -9.70 -2.28 -14.18
C LYS A 19 -8.28 -1.73 -14.14
N ALA A 20 -7.43 -2.20 -13.22
CA ALA A 20 -6.03 -1.78 -13.15
C ALA A 20 -5.26 -2.12 -14.44
N LYS A 21 -5.45 -3.33 -14.98
CA LYS A 21 -4.85 -3.73 -16.27
C LYS A 21 -5.37 -2.88 -17.43
N ALA A 22 -6.67 -2.60 -17.47
CA ALA A 22 -7.28 -1.75 -18.49
C ALA A 22 -6.77 -0.30 -18.43
N LEU A 23 -6.34 0.18 -17.26
CA LEU A 23 -5.69 1.48 -17.07
C LEU A 23 -4.19 1.49 -17.45
N GLY A 24 -3.63 0.34 -17.85
CA GLY A 24 -2.24 0.21 -18.30
C GLY A 24 -1.24 -0.23 -17.23
N PHE A 25 -1.67 -0.59 -16.02
CA PHE A 25 -0.76 -1.13 -15.02
C PHE A 25 -0.38 -2.59 -15.36
N ASN A 26 0.92 -2.88 -15.37
CA ASN A 26 1.45 -4.22 -15.64
C ASN A 26 1.24 -5.18 -14.47
N MET A 27 1.22 -4.65 -13.24
CA MET A 27 1.09 -5.42 -12.01
C MET A 27 0.01 -4.83 -11.11
N VAL A 28 -0.74 -5.69 -10.43
CA VAL A 28 -1.76 -5.30 -9.44
C VAL A 28 -1.88 -6.36 -8.34
N GLY A 29 -1.89 -5.91 -7.09
CA GLY A 29 -2.10 -6.74 -5.91
C GLY A 29 -2.99 -6.03 -4.89
N ILE A 30 -3.71 -6.82 -4.10
CA ILE A 30 -4.52 -6.32 -2.99
C ILE A 30 -4.00 -6.97 -1.71
N VAL A 31 -3.74 -6.15 -0.70
CA VAL A 31 -3.20 -6.57 0.60
C VAL A 31 -3.99 -5.94 1.75
N PRO A 32 -4.05 -6.57 2.93
CA PRO A 32 -4.67 -5.95 4.09
C PRO A 32 -3.96 -4.64 4.46
N ALA A 33 -4.73 -3.65 4.92
CA ALA A 33 -4.24 -2.36 5.37
C ALA A 33 -3.64 -2.48 6.78
N VAL A 34 -2.44 -3.06 6.84
CA VAL A 34 -1.61 -3.17 8.04
C VAL A 34 -0.25 -2.51 7.82
N PRO A 35 0.46 -2.10 8.89
CA PRO A 35 1.82 -1.60 8.77
C PRO A 35 2.73 -2.55 7.99
N GLY A 36 3.61 -1.98 7.17
CA GLY A 36 4.52 -2.76 6.34
C GLY A 36 5.47 -3.61 7.17
N LYS A 37 5.78 -4.83 6.72
CA LYS A 37 6.65 -5.80 7.43
C LYS A 37 8.02 -5.28 7.85
N ARG A 38 8.51 -4.19 7.23
CA ARG A 38 9.82 -3.58 7.50
C ARG A 38 9.72 -2.21 8.18
N LEU A 39 8.58 -1.91 8.81
CA LEU A 39 8.37 -0.64 9.51
C LEU A 39 9.48 -0.37 10.54
N ASP A 40 9.81 -1.35 11.39
CA ASP A 40 10.83 -1.14 12.43
C ASP A 40 12.22 -0.84 11.84
N ALA A 41 12.57 -1.49 10.73
CA ALA A 41 13.82 -1.20 10.03
C ALA A 41 13.82 0.22 9.46
N TYR A 42 12.69 0.68 8.92
CA TYR A 42 12.52 2.06 8.47
C TYR A 42 12.66 3.05 9.63
N LEU A 43 12.04 2.79 10.78
CA LEU A 43 12.11 3.69 11.94
C LEU A 43 13.55 3.81 12.46
N ARG A 44 14.27 2.68 12.60
CA ARG A 44 15.70 2.71 12.96
C ARG A 44 16.56 3.44 11.93
N TRP A 45 16.25 3.30 10.64
CA TRP A 45 16.96 3.98 9.56
C TRP A 45 16.73 5.50 9.58
N ILE A 46 15.51 5.94 9.92
CA ILE A 46 15.21 7.36 10.14
C ILE A 46 15.94 7.90 11.37
N ASP A 47 15.92 7.15 12.48
CA ASP A 47 16.56 7.52 13.74
C ASP A 47 18.09 7.73 13.61
N HIS A 48 18.75 6.91 12.78
CA HIS A 48 20.18 7.09 12.45
C HIS A 48 20.46 8.17 11.38
N GLU A 49 19.46 8.97 10.99
CA GLU A 49 19.58 10.02 9.97
C GLU A 49 20.06 9.53 8.59
N TYR A 50 19.93 8.23 8.31
CA TYR A 50 20.38 7.62 7.05
C TYR A 50 19.59 8.06 5.81
N HIS A 51 18.55 8.87 6.00
CA HIS A 51 17.80 9.52 4.93
C HIS A 51 18.55 10.71 4.30
N GLY A 52 19.65 11.18 4.88
CA GLY A 52 20.46 12.25 4.33
C GLY A 52 19.62 13.50 4.02
N LEU A 53 19.69 13.98 2.78
CA LEU A 53 18.92 15.16 2.34
C LEU A 53 17.43 14.87 2.08
N MET A 54 16.98 13.62 2.17
CA MET A 54 15.58 13.22 1.92
C MET A 54 14.68 13.54 3.12
N GLY A 55 14.70 14.77 3.63
CA GLY A 55 14.00 15.18 4.85
C GLY A 55 12.49 14.94 4.81
N TYR A 56 11.89 14.84 3.62
CA TYR A 56 10.49 14.45 3.49
C TYR A 56 10.19 13.04 4.04
N MET A 57 11.17 12.14 4.13
CA MET A 57 11.01 10.80 4.70
C MET A 57 10.93 10.81 6.24
N ALA A 58 11.65 11.73 6.88
CA ALA A 58 11.68 11.85 8.34
C ALA A 58 10.59 12.76 8.92
N ARG A 59 9.73 13.34 8.07
CA ARG A 59 8.62 14.18 8.53
C ARG A 59 7.71 13.41 9.52
N PRO A 60 7.33 14.01 10.66
CA PRO A 60 6.47 13.35 11.65
C PRO A 60 5.17 12.79 11.06
N ASP A 61 4.50 13.55 10.19
CA ASP A 61 3.26 13.10 9.54
C ASP A 61 3.47 11.91 8.58
N ARG A 62 4.66 11.77 8.00
CA ARG A 62 5.01 10.62 7.14
C ARG A 62 5.30 9.37 7.95
N ILE A 63 5.94 9.55 9.10
CA ILE A 63 6.19 8.46 10.05
C ILE A 63 4.85 7.96 10.60
N GLU A 64 3.98 8.85 11.07
CA GLU A 64 2.66 8.51 11.60
C GLU A 64 1.83 7.69 10.60
N ARG A 65 1.73 8.14 9.34
CA ARG A 65 0.94 7.45 8.29
C ARG A 65 1.49 6.07 7.93
N ARG A 66 2.77 5.79 8.15
CA ARG A 66 3.36 4.45 7.94
C ARG A 66 3.08 3.50 9.11
N GLN A 67 2.92 4.04 10.32
CA GLN A 67 2.58 3.28 11.53
C GLN A 67 1.07 3.09 11.70
N HIS A 68 0.29 4.10 11.33
CA HIS A 68 -1.14 4.19 11.59
C HIS A 68 -1.88 4.56 10.30
N LEU A 69 -2.20 3.56 9.49
CA LEU A 69 -2.92 3.74 8.23
C LEU A 69 -4.27 4.48 8.35
N PRO A 70 -5.03 4.37 9.47
CA PRO A 70 -6.23 5.19 9.66
C PRO A 70 -5.99 6.71 9.64
N ALA A 71 -4.76 7.18 9.89
CA ALA A 71 -4.39 8.59 9.73
C ALA A 71 -4.35 9.04 8.25
N ILE A 72 -4.36 8.09 7.30
CA ILE A 72 -4.52 8.35 5.86
C ILE A 72 -6.00 8.31 5.49
N LEU A 73 -6.68 7.22 5.86
CA LEU A 73 -8.07 6.97 5.53
C LEU A 73 -8.74 6.24 6.71
N PRO A 74 -9.67 6.89 7.44
CA PRO A 74 -10.43 6.24 8.50
C PRO A 74 -11.17 4.99 7.99
N GLY A 75 -11.06 3.89 8.72
CA GLY A 75 -11.72 2.63 8.36
C GLY A 75 -11.10 1.88 7.17
N VAL A 76 -9.87 2.23 6.76
CA VAL A 76 -9.16 1.51 5.69
C VAL A 76 -8.97 0.03 6.05
N GLN A 77 -9.33 -0.86 5.11
CA GLN A 77 -9.25 -2.32 5.31
C GLN A 77 -8.22 -2.97 4.37
N SER A 78 -8.07 -2.44 3.16
CA SER A 78 -7.22 -3.01 2.13
C SER A 78 -6.50 -1.91 1.34
N LEU A 79 -5.34 -2.26 0.80
CA LEU A 79 -4.55 -1.42 -0.09
C LEU A 79 -4.51 -2.09 -1.47
N VAL A 80 -4.82 -1.31 -2.51
CA VAL A 80 -4.60 -1.72 -3.90
C VAL A 80 -3.24 -1.19 -4.33
N CYS A 81 -2.29 -2.09 -4.55
CA CYS A 81 -0.94 -1.78 -4.99
C CYS A 81 -0.82 -2.08 -6.49
N VAL A 82 -0.42 -1.08 -7.27
CA VAL A 82 -0.19 -1.20 -8.71
C VAL A 82 1.28 -0.97 -9.05
N GLY A 83 1.74 -1.58 -10.13
CA GLY A 83 3.09 -1.42 -10.64
C GLY A 83 3.07 -1.18 -12.15
N LEU A 84 3.94 -0.26 -12.60
CA LEU A 84 4.21 0.00 -14.00
C LEU A 84 5.64 -0.45 -14.29
N ASP A 85 5.80 -1.20 -15.37
CA ASP A 85 7.10 -1.53 -15.93
C ASP A 85 7.57 -0.33 -16.76
N TYR A 86 8.67 0.29 -16.33
CA TYR A 86 9.28 1.44 -17.00
C TYR A 86 10.38 1.01 -17.98
N HIS A 87 10.50 -0.28 -18.30
CA HIS A 87 11.47 -0.75 -19.29
C HIS A 87 11.30 -0.01 -20.63
N THR A 88 12.34 0.73 -21.01
CA THR A 88 12.52 1.33 -22.34
C THR A 88 13.61 0.56 -23.08
N ALA A 89 13.40 0.29 -24.37
CA ALA A 89 14.34 -0.45 -25.23
C ALA A 89 15.69 0.25 -25.39
#